data_AF-A0A162PQK6-F1
#
_entry.id   AF-A0A162PQK6-F1
#
_cell.length_a   1.000
_cell.length_b   1.000
_cell.length_c   1.000
_cell.angle_alpha   90.00
_cell.angle_beta   90.00
_cell.angle_gamma   90.00
#
_symmetry.space_group_name_H-M   'P 1'
#
loop_
_entity.id
_entity.type
_entity.pdbx_description
1 polymer ?
#
loop_
_entity_poly.entity_id
_entity_poly.type
_entity_poly.pdbx_seq_one_letter_code
_entity_poly.pdbx_strand_id
1 'polypeptide(L)'
;MPGLVNDINVLERSPLFEDLAGRQGLVIKYTVNGNQYKIGYYLTDGIYPAYAAFVKSFNDSQSAKEKNFAKVQEAAQKDVEKVFGVLQLHFAIVAEPARMWKHDTLKSIMTIYI
;
A
#
# COMPACT_ATOMS: atom_id res chain seq x y z
N MET A 1 -17.81 -7.02 5.56
CA MET A 1 -16.92 -7.60 4.53
C MET A 1 -15.63 -8.04 5.20
N PRO A 2 -15.25 -9.32 5.10
CA PRO A 2 -14.07 -9.86 5.81
C PRO A 2 -12.71 -9.36 5.27
N GLY A 3 -12.64 -8.93 4.00
CA GLY A 3 -11.39 -8.51 3.35
C GLY A 3 -10.84 -7.16 3.82
N LEU A 4 -11.69 -6.13 3.90
CA LEU A 4 -11.28 -4.76 4.27
C LEU A 4 -10.64 -4.67 5.67
N VAL A 5 -11.13 -5.48 6.61
CA VAL A 5 -10.55 -5.58 7.96
C VAL A 5 -9.21 -6.31 7.92
N ASN A 6 -9.01 -7.23 6.98
CA ASN A 6 -7.74 -7.95 6.84
C ASN A 6 -6.64 -7.04 6.31
N ASP A 7 -6.93 -6.19 5.32
CA ASP A 7 -5.93 -5.29 4.72
C ASP A 7 -5.37 -4.27 5.74
N ILE A 8 -6.25 -3.69 6.56
CA ILE A 8 -5.84 -2.78 7.64
C ILE A 8 -5.05 -3.54 8.73
N ASN A 9 -5.46 -4.76 9.09
CA ASN A 9 -4.72 -5.58 10.06
C ASN A 9 -3.34 -6.00 9.53
N VAL A 10 -3.22 -6.30 8.24
CA VAL A 10 -1.94 -6.58 7.58
C VAL A 10 -1.07 -5.34 7.64
N LEU A 11 -1.62 -4.15 7.34
CA LEU A 11 -0.87 -2.91 7.40
C LEU A 11 -0.34 -2.62 8.81
N GLU A 12 -1.20 -2.67 9.83
CA GLU A 12 -0.83 -2.38 11.22
C GLU A 12 0.16 -3.40 11.82
N ARG A 13 0.14 -4.65 11.34
CA ARG A 13 0.99 -5.74 11.86
C ARG A 13 2.17 -6.06 10.94
N SER A 14 2.34 -5.32 9.85
CA SER A 14 3.42 -5.56 8.91
C SER A 14 4.68 -4.85 9.41
N PRO A 15 5.79 -5.57 9.59
CA PRO A 15 7.07 -4.99 9.97
C PRO A 15 7.66 -4.09 8.87
N LEU A 16 7.19 -4.19 7.61
CA LEU A 16 7.58 -3.26 6.55
C LEU A 16 6.93 -1.88 6.71
N PHE A 17 5.85 -1.83 7.49
CA PHE A 17 5.00 -0.67 7.65
C PHE A 17 5.00 -0.16 9.10
N GLU A 18 5.80 -0.76 9.97
CA GLU A 18 5.97 -0.38 11.38
C GLU A 18 6.41 1.09 11.52
N ASP A 19 7.28 1.55 10.63
CA ASP A 19 7.78 2.95 10.58
C ASP A 19 6.82 3.94 9.90
N LEU A 20 5.73 3.48 9.27
CA LEU A 20 4.75 4.38 8.63
C LEU A 20 4.02 5.24 9.65
N ALA A 21 3.70 4.67 10.82
CA ALA A 21 3.11 5.40 11.93
C ALA A 21 4.10 6.46 12.50
N GLY A 22 5.40 6.18 12.42
CA GLY A 22 6.50 7.08 12.79
C GLY A 22 6.85 8.16 11.76
N ARG A 23 6.16 8.19 10.59
CA ARG A 23 6.44 9.07 9.44
C ARG A 23 7.76 8.79 8.70
N GLN A 24 8.39 7.63 8.93
CA GLN A 24 9.57 7.22 8.17
C GLN A 24 9.09 6.40 6.96
N GLY A 25 8.85 7.09 5.84
CA GLY A 25 8.66 6.41 4.56
C GLY A 25 9.96 5.78 4.05
N LEU A 26 9.90 5.04 2.94
CA LEU A 26 11.09 4.46 2.30
C LEU A 26 12.08 5.58 1.94
N VAL A 27 13.35 5.42 2.31
CA VAL A 27 14.40 6.37 1.91
C VAL A 27 14.76 6.11 0.45
N ILE A 28 14.10 6.84 -0.46
CA ILE A 28 14.29 6.73 -1.91
C ILE A 28 14.56 8.12 -2.46
N LYS A 29 15.57 8.26 -3.31
CA LYS A 29 15.87 9.51 -3.99
C LYS A 29 15.26 9.49 -5.39
N TYR A 30 14.32 10.37 -5.66
CA TYR A 30 13.70 10.52 -6.97
C TYR A 30 13.38 11.99 -7.27
N THR A 31 13.16 12.31 -8.55
CA THR A 31 12.85 13.67 -9.00
C THR A 31 11.50 13.69 -9.70
N VAL A 32 10.61 14.58 -9.29
CA VAL A 32 9.32 14.82 -9.95
C VAL A 32 9.20 16.30 -10.25
N ASN A 33 8.96 16.65 -11.52
CA ASN A 33 8.85 18.04 -11.97
C ASN A 33 10.03 18.93 -11.52
N GLY A 34 11.26 18.39 -11.53
CA GLY A 34 12.47 19.10 -11.11
C GLY A 34 12.68 19.19 -9.59
N ASN A 35 11.72 18.75 -8.78
CA ASN A 35 11.85 18.70 -7.33
C ASN A 35 12.41 17.35 -6.90
N GLN A 36 13.45 17.37 -6.05
CA GLN A 36 14.00 16.15 -5.45
C GLN A 36 13.22 15.76 -4.20
N TYR A 37 12.90 14.47 -4.13
CA TYR A 37 12.26 13.84 -2.99
C TYR A 37 13.20 12.77 -2.44
N LYS A 38 13.25 12.66 -1.11
CA LYS A 38 14.11 11.71 -0.38
C LYS A 38 13.33 10.64 0.37
N ILE A 39 12.01 10.77 0.36
CA ILE A 39 11.08 9.89 1.06
C ILE A 39 10.07 9.44 0.00
N GLY A 40 10.00 8.13 -0.22
CA GLY A 40 8.99 7.51 -1.07
C GLY A 40 7.60 7.61 -0.44
N TYR A 41 6.58 7.57 -1.28
CA TYR A 41 5.19 7.50 -0.87
C TYR A 41 4.52 6.25 -1.41
N TYR A 42 3.49 5.80 -0.72
CA TYR A 42 2.59 4.74 -1.16
C TYR A 42 1.30 5.37 -1.68
N LEU A 43 0.84 4.90 -2.83
CA LEU A 43 -0.47 5.25 -3.34
C LEU A 43 -1.51 4.42 -2.59
N THR A 44 -2.50 5.08 -2.02
CA THR A 44 -3.58 4.42 -1.28
C THR A 44 -4.93 4.92 -1.77
N ASP A 45 -5.95 4.12 -1.56
CA ASP A 45 -7.33 4.56 -1.74
C ASP A 45 -7.85 5.29 -0.48
N GLY A 46 -9.15 5.55 -0.44
CA GLY A 46 -9.81 6.24 0.66
C GLY A 46 -9.92 5.46 1.97
N ILE A 47 -9.68 4.13 1.98
CA ILE A 47 -9.94 3.29 3.17
C ILE A 47 -8.78 3.29 4.16
N TYR A 48 -7.58 3.72 3.73
CA TYR A 48 -6.40 3.76 4.58
C TYR A 48 -6.33 5.01 5.47
N PRO A 49 -5.70 4.91 6.66
CA PRO A 49 -5.44 6.06 7.53
C PRO A 49 -4.63 7.15 6.82
N ALA A 50 -4.76 8.40 7.25
CA ALA A 50 -4.00 9.51 6.70
C ALA A 50 -2.56 9.54 7.24
N TYR A 51 -1.72 8.61 6.79
CA TYR A 51 -0.29 8.60 7.10
C TYR A 51 0.50 9.54 6.19
N ALA A 52 1.61 10.08 6.71
CA ALA A 52 2.43 11.06 5.99
C ALA A 52 3.06 10.52 4.70
N ALA A 53 3.27 9.21 4.61
CA ALA A 53 3.79 8.55 3.43
C ALA A 53 2.69 8.07 2.47
N PHE A 54 1.40 8.31 2.76
CA PHE A 54 0.29 7.87 1.93
C PHE A 54 -0.25 9.01 1.08
N VAL A 55 -0.34 8.77 -0.22
CA VAL A 55 -0.96 9.68 -1.18
C VAL A 55 -2.28 9.07 -1.62
N LYS A 56 -3.37 9.69 -1.15
CA LYS A 56 -4.73 9.28 -1.48
C LYS A 56 -5.12 9.73 -2.88
N SER A 57 -5.92 8.91 -3.56
CA SER A 57 -6.60 9.36 -4.78
C SER A 57 -7.58 10.50 -4.47
N PHE A 58 -7.80 11.38 -5.44
CA PHE A 58 -8.78 12.47 -5.33
C PHE A 58 -10.19 11.94 -5.59
N ASN A 59 -11.03 11.88 -4.55
CA ASN A 59 -12.42 11.44 -4.69
C ASN A 59 -13.29 12.43 -5.47
N ASP A 60 -13.03 13.74 -5.31
CA ASP A 60 -13.74 14.84 -5.98
C ASP A 60 -12.78 15.66 -6.83
N SER A 61 -12.22 15.05 -7.88
CA SER A 61 -11.33 15.75 -8.80
C SER A 61 -12.10 16.82 -9.60
N GLN A 62 -11.87 18.10 -9.27
CA GLN A 62 -12.53 19.22 -9.94
C GLN A 62 -11.74 19.69 -11.17
N SER A 63 -10.41 19.55 -11.14
CA SER A 63 -9.53 19.94 -12.24
C SER A 63 -9.22 18.78 -13.21
N ALA A 64 -8.88 19.12 -14.46
CA ALA A 64 -8.45 18.13 -15.46
C ALA A 64 -7.18 17.36 -15.03
N LYS A 65 -6.29 18.01 -14.28
CA LYS A 65 -5.04 17.40 -13.78
C LYS A 65 -5.33 16.37 -12.70
N GLU A 66 -6.20 16.68 -11.75
CA GLU A 66 -6.63 15.73 -10.71
C GLU A 66 -7.36 14.53 -11.32
N LYS A 67 -8.21 14.75 -12.32
CA LYS A 67 -8.90 13.67 -13.06
C LYS A 67 -7.90 12.72 -13.72
N ASN A 68 -6.87 13.28 -14.38
CA ASN A 68 -5.85 12.47 -15.02
C ASN A 68 -5.00 11.70 -13.99
N PHE A 69 -4.66 12.34 -12.86
CA PHE A 69 -3.92 11.70 -11.78
C PHE A 69 -4.72 10.54 -11.17
N ALA A 70 -5.99 10.77 -10.81
CA ALA A 70 -6.87 9.74 -10.27
C ALA A 70 -7.02 8.55 -11.25
N LYS A 71 -7.23 8.82 -12.54
CA LYS A 71 -7.34 7.77 -13.57
C LYS A 71 -6.09 6.89 -13.66
N VAL A 72 -4.90 7.50 -13.68
CA VAL A 72 -3.63 6.76 -13.76
C VAL A 72 -3.38 5.98 -12.46
N GLN A 73 -3.69 6.58 -11.31
CA GLN A 73 -3.55 5.93 -10.01
C GLN A 73 -4.49 4.72 -9.87
N GLU A 74 -5.77 4.86 -10.23
CA GLU A 74 -6.74 3.76 -10.17
C GLU A 74 -6.38 2.61 -11.13
N ALA A 75 -5.82 2.92 -12.31
CA ALA A 75 -5.36 1.89 -13.24
C ALA A 75 -4.21 1.08 -12.64
N ALA A 76 -3.19 1.76 -12.09
CA ALA A 76 -2.07 1.09 -11.42
C ALA A 76 -2.53 0.28 -10.21
N GLN A 77 -3.49 0.80 -9.42
CA GLN A 77 -4.06 0.07 -8.28
C GLN A 77 -4.76 -1.22 -8.73
N LYS A 78 -5.57 -1.17 -9.79
CA LYS A 78 -6.25 -2.37 -10.33
C LYS A 78 -5.27 -3.44 -10.80
N ASP A 79 -4.14 -3.04 -11.39
CA ASP A 79 -3.11 -4.00 -11.81
C ASP A 79 -2.47 -4.69 -10.59
N VAL A 80 -2.18 -3.93 -9.52
CA VAL A 80 -1.67 -4.49 -8.26
C VAL A 80 -2.68 -5.43 -7.61
N GLU A 81 -3.95 -5.02 -7.50
CA GLU A 81 -5.03 -5.86 -6.95
C GLU A 81 -5.21 -7.15 -7.74
N LYS A 82 -5.11 -7.08 -9.08
CA LYS A 82 -5.19 -8.26 -9.95
C LYS A 82 -4.02 -9.21 -9.72
N VAL A 83 -2.80 -8.69 -9.63
CA VAL A 83 -1.60 -9.50 -9.34
C VAL A 83 -1.72 -10.14 -7.95
N PHE A 84 -2.18 -9.38 -6.96
CA PHE A 84 -2.37 -9.88 -5.61
C PHE A 84 -3.46 -10.95 -5.52
N GLY A 85 -4.58 -10.78 -6.24
CA GLY A 85 -5.62 -11.81 -6.35
C GLY A 85 -5.10 -13.10 -6.99
N VAL A 86 -4.27 -13.00 -8.03
CA VAL A 86 -3.60 -14.17 -8.63
C VAL A 86 -2.63 -14.81 -7.63
N LEU A 87 -1.88 -14.01 -6.88
CA LEU A 87 -0.95 -14.49 -5.86
C LEU A 87 -1.68 -15.22 -4.72
N GLN A 88 -2.81 -14.69 -4.25
CA GLN A 88 -3.65 -15.34 -3.23
C GLN A 88 -4.23 -16.67 -3.71
N LEU A 89 -4.66 -16.75 -4.97
CA LEU A 89 -5.15 -17.99 -5.57
C LEU A 89 -4.06 -19.05 -5.70
N HIS A 90 -2.82 -18.62 -5.98
CA HIS A 90 -1.68 -19.53 -6.15
C HIS A 90 -1.05 -19.97 -4.81
N PHE A 91 -1.03 -19.06 -3.84
CA PHE A 91 -0.45 -19.27 -2.52
C PHE A 91 -1.53 -19.14 -1.45
N ALA A 92 -2.14 -20.27 -1.08
CA ALA A 92 -3.16 -20.34 -0.02
C ALA A 92 -2.69 -19.73 1.31
N ILE A 93 -1.38 -19.66 1.55
CA ILE A 93 -0.75 -19.00 2.70
C ILE A 93 -1.05 -17.49 2.77
N VAL A 94 -1.31 -16.84 1.63
CA VAL A 94 -1.67 -15.41 1.51
C VAL A 94 -3.20 -15.21 1.62
N ALA A 95 -3.98 -16.29 1.51
CA ALA A 95 -5.44 -16.26 1.61
C ALA A 95 -5.95 -16.32 3.06
N GLU A 96 -5.13 -16.76 4.01
CA GLU A 96 -5.52 -16.73 5.43
C GLU A 96 -5.40 -15.32 6.02
N PRO A 97 -6.32 -14.91 6.91
CA PRO A 97 -6.22 -13.61 7.56
C PRO A 97 -4.92 -13.50 8.36
N ALA A 98 -4.14 -12.44 8.12
CA ALA A 98 -2.93 -12.13 8.89
C ALA A 98 -3.21 -11.99 10.40
N ARG A 99 -4.49 -11.88 10.77
CA ARG A 99 -4.99 -11.92 12.15
C ARG A 99 -4.46 -13.12 12.97
N MET A 100 -4.24 -14.26 12.32
CA MET A 100 -3.79 -15.50 12.99
C MET A 100 -2.26 -15.64 13.08
N TRP A 101 -1.52 -14.76 12.39
CA TRP A 101 -0.07 -14.88 12.25
C TRP A 101 0.68 -14.07 13.31
N LYS A 102 1.77 -14.63 13.85
CA LYS A 102 2.68 -13.89 14.73
C LYS A 102 3.50 -12.90 13.92
N HIS A 103 3.87 -11.77 14.53
CA HIS A 103 4.65 -10.70 13.90
C HIS A 103 5.95 -11.21 13.26
N ASP A 104 6.71 -12.06 13.96
CA ASP A 104 7.98 -12.62 13.44
C ASP A 104 7.78 -13.54 12.23
N THR A 105 6.64 -14.24 12.19
CA THR A 105 6.28 -15.11 11.06
C THR A 105 5.89 -14.27 9.84
N LEU A 106 5.10 -13.21 10.04
CA LEU A 106 4.80 -12.23 9.00
C LEU A 106 6.09 -11.59 8.46
N LYS A 107 7.00 -11.17 9.35
CA LYS A 107 8.30 -10.59 8.97
C LYS A 107 9.11 -11.52 8.07
N SER A 108 9.21 -12.78 8.47
CA SER A 108 9.99 -13.79 7.75
C SER A 108 9.43 -14.01 6.35
N ILE A 109 8.10 -14.16 6.22
CA ILE A 109 7.45 -14.30 4.91
C ILE A 109 7.70 -13.06 4.05
N MET A 110 7.41 -11.88 4.57
CA MET A 110 7.52 -10.64 3.79
C MET A 110 8.95 -10.34 3.35
N THR A 111 9.96 -10.72 4.13
CA THR A 111 11.38 -10.48 3.80
C THR A 111 11.95 -11.55 2.85
N ILE A 112 11.36 -12.75 2.80
CA ILE A 112 11.80 -13.82 1.89
C ILE A 112 11.31 -13.58 0.45
N TYR A 113 10.16 -12.92 0.28
CA TYR A 113 9.51 -12.74 -1.02
C TYR A 113 9.60 -11.31 -1.60
N ILE A 114 10.30 -10.39 -0.93
CA ILE A 114 10.62 -9.02 -1.40
C ILE A 114 12.11 -8.92 -1.65
#